data_AF-A0A2J7YQB2-F1
#
_entry.id   AF-A0A2J7YQB2-F1
#
_cell.length_a   1.000
_cell.length_b   1.000
_cell.length_c   1.000
_cell.angle_alpha   90.00
_cell.angle_beta   90.00
_cell.angle_gamma   90.00
#
_symmetry.space_group_name_H-M   'P 1'
#
loop_
_entity.id
_entity.type
_entity.pdbx_description
1 polymer ?
#
loop_
_entity_poly.entity_id
_entity_poly.type
_entity_poly.pdbx_seq_one_letter_code
_entity_poly.pdbx_strand_id
1 'polypeptide(L)'
;MLSLTADASQVEATYGLNARKSLLFSAIRLDSYPFVAPLIAQTDKGQYLLVRQQEQGNALSAGVPKDQIKFYAPWVTIDPRIVADTPASASLTSLVQELSGGAAVSLAADVVYSHYRALSGSVELVVADQDPTAVTAYELDLEEVVARFAGWRETGVRTARRLIENVEHLSGLAEEFTAGADSRFSALKTLVGDRSLDALLLAAPPNFTEATGFAQPDGAVALWLAGSDKLIVLAPEGASGVSGAAIGRFPSIGAAVRALAGGVRTGVEDEWISVGLARELEREGAELVPVSAELGHWRDIRDHEDLAFQVVAARASVFAIEEALAWAEEGLDAGRSFTELDINAVYLKKIAEFRTVNEIPFGIEPYFTNLHSSNRMLFPGPPVDYPINDETTCIQLDAGVRIVFDGVNVATSDMARSLPRTAAAKEAYTFFFDVVREGIIGQLKPGVVCEDVHEGTLRYLAPHLDRMVQIGMLGTDVDFNTEYRKRNVGHLMGKQESFANELRPGYKHVLGVGSYGAAEIPWRYENAAIGTEDLWYIGRDRTYILSKR
;
A
#
# COMPACT_ATOMS: atom_id res chain seq x y z
N MET A 1 -14.00 25.66 18.50
CA MET A 1 -12.89 24.73 18.82
C MET A 1 -12.98 23.59 17.81
N LEU A 2 -11.91 23.31 17.09
CA LEU A 2 -11.87 22.20 16.13
C LEU A 2 -11.62 20.90 16.87
N SER A 3 -12.36 19.84 16.58
CA SER A 3 -12.12 18.49 17.11
C SER A 3 -11.86 17.51 15.97
N LEU A 4 -10.82 16.68 16.11
CA LEU A 4 -10.43 15.66 15.14
C LEU A 4 -10.54 14.26 15.75
N THR A 5 -11.10 13.31 14.99
CA THR A 5 -11.13 11.87 15.31
C THR A 5 -10.79 11.06 14.06
N ALA A 6 -10.10 9.94 14.26
CA ALA A 6 -9.78 8.94 13.25
C ALA A 6 -10.64 7.66 13.41
N ASP A 7 -11.73 7.69 14.18
CA ASP A 7 -12.60 6.54 14.41
C ASP A 7 -13.26 6.08 13.11
N ALA A 8 -12.76 4.97 12.56
CA ALA A 8 -13.28 4.39 11.33
C ALA A 8 -14.77 4.03 11.43
N SER A 9 -15.26 3.68 12.62
CA SER A 9 -16.67 3.37 12.85
C SER A 9 -17.54 4.62 12.72
N GLN A 10 -17.03 5.77 13.18
CA GLN A 10 -17.72 7.06 13.01
C GLN A 10 -17.69 7.52 11.55
N VAL A 11 -16.59 7.29 10.83
CA VAL A 11 -16.51 7.58 9.39
C VAL A 11 -17.55 6.77 8.62
N GLU A 12 -17.62 5.45 8.87
CA GLU A 12 -18.60 4.58 8.22
C GLU A 12 -20.04 4.94 8.61
N ALA A 13 -20.32 5.17 9.90
CA ALA A 13 -21.66 5.52 10.39
C ALA A 13 -22.14 6.88 9.85
N THR A 14 -21.26 7.86 9.70
CA THR A 14 -21.65 9.21 9.26
C THR A 14 -21.71 9.33 7.75
N TYR A 15 -20.75 8.73 7.05
CA TYR A 15 -20.54 8.96 5.62
C TYR A 15 -20.83 7.73 4.74
N GLY A 16 -21.13 6.57 5.32
CA GLY A 16 -21.23 5.31 4.58
C GLY A 16 -19.91 4.84 3.96
N LEU A 17 -18.79 5.46 4.34
CA LEU A 17 -17.48 5.24 3.76
C LEU A 17 -16.70 4.24 4.62
N ASN A 18 -16.54 3.02 4.12
CA ASN A 18 -15.65 2.04 4.74
C ASN A 18 -14.21 2.30 4.25
N ALA A 19 -13.44 3.07 5.00
CA ALA A 19 -12.12 3.56 4.57
C ALA A 19 -11.19 2.44 4.07
N ARG A 20 -11.13 1.30 4.77
CA ARG A 20 -10.26 0.18 4.39
C ARG A 20 -10.68 -0.53 3.09
N LYS A 21 -11.97 -0.51 2.74
CA LYS A 21 -12.48 -1.16 1.52
C LYS A 21 -12.57 -0.21 0.34
N SER A 22 -12.82 1.06 0.60
CA SER A 22 -13.20 2.04 -0.42
C SER A 22 -12.06 2.94 -0.83
N LEU A 23 -11.05 3.16 0.02
CA LEU A 23 -9.95 4.08 -0.27
C LEU A 23 -8.71 3.31 -0.72
N LEU A 24 -8.03 3.85 -1.73
CA LEU A 24 -6.85 3.24 -2.30
C LEU A 24 -5.73 3.14 -1.26
N PHE A 25 -5.29 4.28 -0.71
CA PHE A 25 -4.16 4.32 0.22
C PHE A 25 -4.43 3.53 1.51
N SER A 26 -5.67 3.53 1.99
CA SER A 26 -6.00 2.72 3.17
C SER A 26 -5.94 1.22 2.90
N ALA A 27 -6.14 0.78 1.66
CA ALA A 27 -6.03 -0.62 1.27
C ALA A 27 -4.58 -1.05 0.99
N ILE A 28 -3.78 -0.21 0.31
CA ILE A 28 -2.40 -0.52 -0.10
C ILE A 28 -1.34 -0.24 0.97
N ARG A 29 -1.62 0.65 1.94
CA ARG A 29 -0.71 0.95 3.05
C ARG A 29 -1.03 0.08 4.27
N LEU A 30 -0.77 -1.22 4.19
CA LEU A 30 -1.19 -2.14 5.26
C LEU A 30 -0.54 -1.86 6.61
N ASP A 31 0.65 -1.26 6.64
CA ASP A 31 1.39 -0.92 7.86
C ASP A 31 1.19 0.52 8.34
N SER A 32 0.47 1.34 7.58
CA SER A 32 0.28 2.76 7.86
C SER A 32 -1.14 3.24 7.52
N TYR A 33 -2.12 2.34 7.35
CA TYR A 33 -3.48 2.73 6.94
C TYR A 33 -4.07 3.80 7.87
N PRO A 34 -3.89 3.77 9.21
CA PRO A 34 -4.44 4.80 10.09
C PRO A 34 -3.93 6.21 9.76
N PHE A 35 -2.69 6.33 9.26
CA PHE A 35 -2.08 7.61 8.87
C PHE A 35 -2.66 8.20 7.59
N VAL A 36 -3.21 7.36 6.71
CA VAL A 36 -3.81 7.78 5.44
C VAL A 36 -5.32 7.68 5.43
N ALA A 37 -5.91 7.25 6.55
CA ALA A 37 -7.35 7.19 6.74
C ALA A 37 -7.95 8.62 6.83
N PRO A 38 -9.23 8.80 6.45
CA PRO A 38 -9.90 10.07 6.62
C PRO A 38 -10.05 10.43 8.10
N LEU A 39 -10.05 11.72 8.38
CA LEU A 39 -10.39 12.26 9.70
C LEU A 39 -11.74 12.95 9.65
N ILE A 40 -12.52 12.84 10.73
CA ILE A 40 -13.69 13.70 10.93
C ILE A 40 -13.24 14.96 11.65
N ALA A 41 -13.49 16.11 11.05
CA ALA A 41 -13.30 17.43 11.63
C ALA A 41 -14.64 18.03 12.04
N GLN A 42 -14.83 18.23 13.35
CA GLN A 42 -15.98 18.92 13.90
C GLN A 42 -15.64 20.37 14.22
N THR A 43 -16.40 21.30 13.64
CA THR A 43 -16.28 22.74 13.84
C THR A 43 -17.63 23.32 14.30
N ASP A 44 -17.64 24.60 14.67
CA ASP A 44 -18.86 25.36 14.93
C ASP A 44 -19.74 25.54 13.66
N LYS A 45 -19.12 25.50 12.47
CA LYS A 45 -19.77 25.65 11.17
C LYS A 45 -20.31 24.35 10.60
N GLY A 46 -19.92 23.21 11.17
CA GLY A 46 -20.34 21.90 10.69
C GLY A 46 -19.25 20.84 10.81
N GLN A 47 -19.55 19.69 10.22
CA GLN A 47 -18.68 18.52 10.21
C GLN A 47 -18.13 18.28 8.81
N TYR A 48 -16.84 17.98 8.72
CA TYR A 48 -16.14 17.72 7.46
C TYR A 48 -15.37 16.42 7.50
N LEU A 49 -15.34 15.72 6.36
CA LEU A 49 -14.43 14.61 6.10
C LEU A 49 -13.13 15.19 5.52
N LEU A 50 -12.02 15.05 6.24
CA LEU A 50 -10.69 15.43 5.76
C LEU A 50 -10.07 14.24 5.06
N VAL A 51 -9.77 14.36 3.76
CA VAL A 51 -9.25 13.25 2.96
C VAL A 51 -8.21 13.74 1.94
N ARG A 52 -7.26 12.90 1.56
CA ARG A 52 -6.27 13.24 0.52
C ARG A 52 -6.98 13.45 -0.82
N GLN A 53 -6.53 14.40 -1.64
CA GLN A 53 -7.17 14.65 -2.95
C GLN A 53 -7.09 13.43 -3.89
N GLN A 54 -6.08 12.57 -3.73
CA GLN A 54 -5.96 11.30 -4.47
C GLN A 54 -7.19 10.39 -4.31
N GLU A 55 -7.85 10.46 -3.15
CA GLU A 55 -9.01 9.66 -2.80
C GLU A 55 -10.33 10.31 -3.24
N GLN A 56 -10.28 11.40 -4.03
CA GLN A 56 -11.47 12.11 -4.50
C GLN A 56 -12.45 11.17 -5.22
N GLY A 57 -11.95 10.30 -6.10
CA GLY A 57 -12.79 9.33 -6.80
C GLY A 57 -13.50 8.38 -5.83
N ASN A 58 -12.76 7.88 -4.85
CA ASN A 58 -13.23 6.97 -3.81
C ASN A 58 -14.28 7.61 -2.88
N ALA A 59 -14.00 8.80 -2.35
CA ALA A 59 -14.90 9.52 -1.46
C ALA A 59 -16.21 9.91 -2.16
N LEU A 60 -16.14 10.37 -3.41
CA LEU A 60 -17.32 10.71 -4.20
C LEU A 60 -18.14 9.45 -4.57
N SER A 61 -17.47 8.34 -4.89
CA SER A 61 -18.13 7.07 -5.20
C SER A 61 -18.87 6.48 -4.00
N ALA A 62 -18.39 6.75 -2.77
CA ALA A 62 -19.09 6.40 -1.54
C ALA A 62 -20.32 7.29 -1.23
N GLY A 63 -20.59 8.31 -2.05
CA GLY A 63 -21.75 9.19 -1.88
C GLY A 63 -21.56 10.31 -0.86
N VAL A 64 -20.32 10.60 -0.45
CA VAL A 64 -20.04 11.69 0.49
C VAL A 64 -20.38 13.05 -0.15
N PRO A 65 -21.19 13.91 0.51
CA PRO A 65 -21.54 15.22 -0.04
C PRO A 65 -20.31 16.11 -0.26
N LYS A 66 -20.17 16.67 -1.48
CA LYS A 66 -18.99 17.46 -1.88
C LYS A 66 -18.69 18.63 -0.93
N ASP A 67 -19.72 19.28 -0.39
CA ASP A 67 -19.60 20.41 0.53
C ASP A 67 -19.10 20.00 1.93
N GLN A 68 -19.21 18.72 2.27
CA GLN A 68 -18.70 18.13 3.51
C GLN A 68 -17.30 17.51 3.35
N ILE A 69 -16.71 17.52 2.16
CA ILE A 69 -15.34 17.03 1.95
C ILE A 69 -14.36 18.21 1.95
N LYS A 70 -13.24 18.04 2.63
CA LYS A 70 -12.08 18.94 2.52
C LYS A 70 -10.87 18.13 2.10
N PHE A 71 -10.35 18.47 0.93
CA PHE A 71 -9.18 17.79 0.38
C PHE A 71 -7.89 18.43 0.88
N TYR A 72 -6.88 17.60 1.11
CA TYR A 72 -5.51 18.04 1.34
C TYR A 72 -4.52 17.21 0.52
N ALA A 73 -3.26 17.64 0.48
CA ALA A 73 -2.19 17.01 -0.31
C ALA A 73 -2.59 16.86 -1.80
N PRO A 74 -2.44 17.94 -2.59
CA PRO A 74 -2.90 17.96 -3.97
C PRO A 74 -2.36 16.78 -4.77
N TRP A 75 -3.25 16.17 -5.54
CA TRP A 75 -2.91 15.01 -6.35
C TRP A 75 -2.22 15.45 -7.63
N VAL A 76 -1.17 14.75 -8.01
CA VAL A 76 -0.36 15.10 -9.18
C VAL A 76 -1.11 14.74 -10.47
N THR A 77 -1.33 15.71 -11.33
CA THR A 77 -2.03 15.50 -12.60
C THR A 77 -1.37 16.27 -13.72
N ILE A 78 -1.32 15.65 -14.90
CA ILE A 78 -0.95 16.31 -16.17
C ILE A 78 -2.17 16.93 -16.87
N ASP A 79 -3.37 16.73 -16.31
CA ASP A 79 -4.61 17.37 -16.73
C ASP A 79 -5.12 18.28 -15.58
N PRO A 80 -4.95 19.60 -15.65
CA PRO A 80 -5.37 20.50 -14.57
C PRO A 80 -6.90 20.61 -14.46
N ARG A 81 -7.66 20.22 -15.48
CA ARG A 81 -9.13 20.42 -15.50
C ARG A 81 -9.85 19.53 -14.50
N ILE A 82 -9.32 18.34 -14.23
CA ILE A 82 -9.98 17.36 -13.34
C ILE A 82 -9.90 17.73 -11.86
N VAL A 83 -9.03 18.69 -11.50
CA VAL A 83 -8.87 19.23 -10.13
C VAL A 83 -9.38 20.67 -10.00
N ALA A 84 -9.79 21.30 -11.10
CA ALA A 84 -10.11 22.74 -11.11
C ALA A 84 -11.23 23.13 -10.13
N ASP A 85 -12.22 22.25 -9.96
CA ASP A 85 -13.40 22.50 -9.12
C ASP A 85 -13.30 21.87 -7.71
N THR A 86 -12.15 21.27 -7.37
CA THR A 86 -11.94 20.54 -6.10
C THR A 86 -10.63 20.95 -5.43
N PRO A 87 -10.50 22.20 -4.95
CA PRO A 87 -9.26 22.68 -4.36
C PRO A 87 -8.84 21.84 -3.15
N ALA A 88 -7.53 21.61 -3.02
CA ALA A 88 -6.94 20.90 -1.90
C ALA A 88 -5.89 21.78 -1.20
N SER A 89 -5.90 21.78 0.13
CA SER A 89 -4.85 22.45 0.91
C SER A 89 -3.53 21.68 0.75
N ALA A 90 -2.38 22.37 0.83
CA ALA A 90 -1.08 21.78 0.55
C ALA A 90 -0.74 20.56 1.44
N SER A 91 -1.23 20.55 2.69
CA SER A 91 -1.02 19.47 3.66
C SER A 91 -2.20 19.38 4.64
N LEU A 92 -2.28 18.27 5.39
CA LEU A 92 -3.23 18.14 6.50
C LEU A 92 -3.02 19.25 7.54
N THR A 93 -1.76 19.57 7.87
CA THR A 93 -1.42 20.64 8.82
C THR A 93 -1.98 21.99 8.36
N SER A 94 -1.80 22.33 7.08
CA SER A 94 -2.35 23.58 6.51
C SER A 94 -3.88 23.61 6.58
N LEU A 95 -4.54 22.50 6.24
CA LEU A 95 -6.00 22.39 6.33
C LEU A 95 -6.51 22.54 7.77
N VAL A 96 -5.84 21.91 8.74
CA VAL A 96 -6.19 22.02 10.16
C VAL A 96 -5.99 23.45 10.67
N GLN A 97 -4.94 24.15 10.25
CA GLN A 97 -4.72 25.58 10.58
C GLN A 97 -5.82 26.48 10.00
N GLU A 98 -6.20 26.25 8.74
CA GLU A 98 -7.30 26.97 8.08
C GLU A 98 -8.62 26.77 8.82
N LEU A 99 -8.94 25.52 9.18
CA LEU A 99 -10.18 25.16 9.88
C LEU A 99 -10.20 25.62 11.33
N SER A 100 -9.07 25.64 12.03
CA SER A 100 -9.02 26.05 13.44
C SER A 100 -9.12 27.57 13.61
N GLY A 101 -8.75 28.35 12.59
CA GLY A 101 -8.74 29.81 12.66
C GLY A 101 -7.84 30.36 13.78
N GLY A 102 -6.81 29.61 14.17
CA GLY A 102 -5.90 29.94 15.27
C GLY A 102 -6.40 29.53 16.67
N ALA A 103 -7.56 28.89 16.79
CA ALA A 103 -8.01 28.30 18.05
C ALA A 103 -7.31 26.97 18.34
N ALA A 104 -7.33 26.54 19.61
CA ALA A 104 -6.88 25.21 20.00
C ALA A 104 -7.66 24.10 19.29
N VAL A 105 -6.95 23.01 18.99
CA VAL A 105 -7.46 21.82 18.30
C VAL A 105 -7.48 20.65 19.28
N SER A 106 -8.65 20.03 19.42
CA SER A 106 -8.84 18.82 20.21
C SER A 106 -8.55 17.59 19.35
N LEU A 107 -7.67 16.69 19.79
CA LEU A 107 -7.43 15.39 19.16
C LEU A 107 -8.00 14.28 20.04
N ALA A 108 -8.85 13.43 19.47
CA ALA A 108 -9.26 12.20 20.10
C ALA A 108 -8.07 11.22 20.23
N ALA A 109 -8.19 10.27 21.16
CA ALA A 109 -7.13 9.31 21.46
C ALA A 109 -6.83 8.36 20.29
N ASP A 110 -7.75 8.23 19.34
CA ASP A 110 -7.64 7.40 18.13
C ASP A 110 -6.80 8.02 17.00
N VAL A 111 -6.52 9.33 17.07
CA VAL A 111 -5.74 10.02 16.03
C VAL A 111 -4.32 9.46 16.01
N VAL A 112 -3.79 9.18 14.81
CA VAL A 112 -2.44 8.65 14.64
C VAL A 112 -1.36 9.55 15.24
N TYR A 113 -0.36 8.92 15.86
CA TYR A 113 0.75 9.61 16.51
C TYR A 113 1.54 10.53 15.57
N SER A 114 1.78 10.11 14.32
CA SER A 114 2.42 10.95 13.30
C SER A 114 1.66 12.26 13.02
N HIS A 115 0.31 12.23 13.01
CA HIS A 115 -0.48 13.46 12.89
C HIS A 115 -0.33 14.36 14.11
N TYR A 116 -0.35 13.80 15.32
CA TYR A 116 -0.08 14.55 16.54
C TYR A 116 1.30 15.24 16.48
N ARG A 117 2.34 14.52 16.06
CA ARG A 117 3.71 15.05 15.93
C ARG A 117 3.79 16.20 14.92
N ALA A 118 3.15 16.04 13.76
CA ALA A 118 3.10 17.07 12.73
C ALA A 118 2.35 18.34 13.18
N LEU A 119 1.29 18.18 13.96
CA LEU A 119 0.44 19.29 14.43
C LEU A 119 1.01 20.02 15.65
N SER A 120 1.77 19.34 16.53
CA SER A 120 2.23 19.86 17.83
C SER A 120 3.12 21.12 17.76
N GLY A 121 3.71 21.41 16.60
CA GLY A 121 4.48 22.65 16.36
C GLY A 121 3.72 23.73 15.58
N SER A 122 2.50 23.44 15.14
CA SER A 122 1.76 24.23 14.14
C SER A 122 0.44 24.80 14.67
N VAL A 123 -0.14 24.16 15.68
CA VAL A 123 -1.39 24.55 16.36
C VAL A 123 -1.28 24.21 17.85
N GLU A 124 -2.06 24.90 18.68
CA GLU A 124 -2.24 24.50 20.08
C GLU A 124 -3.11 23.23 20.14
N LEU A 125 -2.64 22.19 20.83
CA LEU A 125 -3.29 20.88 20.91
C LEU A 125 -3.81 20.56 22.31
N VAL A 126 -5.03 20.05 22.37
CA VAL A 126 -5.60 19.36 23.53
C VAL A 126 -5.82 17.91 23.13
N VAL A 127 -5.18 16.96 23.82
CA VAL A 127 -5.19 15.55 23.39
C VAL A 127 -5.86 14.69 24.45
N ALA A 128 -6.81 13.85 24.01
CA ALA A 128 -7.46 12.88 24.88
C ALA A 128 -6.52 11.70 25.19
N ASP A 129 -6.58 11.21 26.42
CA ASP A 129 -5.95 9.95 26.82
C ASP A 129 -6.86 8.76 26.46
N GLN A 130 -6.27 7.57 26.33
CA GLN A 130 -7.02 6.32 26.32
C GLN A 130 -7.05 5.67 27.70
N ASP A 131 -8.10 4.89 27.95
CA ASP A 131 -8.18 4.01 29.12
C ASP A 131 -7.23 2.80 28.93
N PRO A 132 -6.35 2.51 29.90
CA PRO A 132 -5.44 1.38 29.80
C PRO A 132 -6.22 0.05 29.75
N THR A 133 -5.82 -0.84 28.84
CA THR A 133 -6.40 -2.18 28.70
C THR A 133 -5.42 -3.24 29.17
N ALA A 134 -5.83 -4.10 30.11
CA ALA A 134 -4.98 -5.16 30.64
C ALA A 134 -4.56 -6.15 29.54
N VAL A 135 -3.30 -6.60 29.61
CA VAL A 135 -2.69 -7.51 28.64
C VAL A 135 -2.01 -8.69 29.31
N THR A 136 -1.98 -9.82 28.62
CA THR A 136 -1.13 -10.97 28.95
C THR A 136 0.03 -11.02 27.96
N ALA A 137 1.24 -11.24 28.48
CA ALA A 137 2.46 -11.38 27.69
C ALA A 137 2.74 -12.86 27.41
N TYR A 138 3.06 -13.19 26.16
CA TYR A 138 3.39 -14.53 25.69
C TYR A 138 4.74 -14.52 24.98
N GLU A 139 5.69 -15.34 25.43
CA GLU A 139 6.99 -15.48 24.77
C GLU A 139 6.90 -16.48 23.61
N LEU A 140 7.37 -16.07 22.43
CA LEU A 140 7.42 -16.90 21.23
C LEU A 140 8.78 -17.59 21.08
N ASP A 141 8.75 -18.80 20.53
CA ASP A 141 9.94 -19.49 20.06
C ASP A 141 10.28 -19.02 18.63
N LEU A 142 11.44 -18.38 18.48
CA LEU A 142 11.90 -17.86 17.19
C LEU A 142 12.18 -18.99 16.17
N GLU A 143 12.59 -20.17 16.64
CA GLU A 143 12.84 -21.32 15.76
C GLU A 143 11.55 -21.83 15.14
N GLU A 144 10.45 -21.81 15.89
CA GLU A 144 9.12 -22.16 15.39
C GLU A 144 8.69 -21.20 14.27
N VAL A 145 8.89 -19.90 14.45
CA VAL A 145 8.57 -18.89 13.43
C VAL A 145 9.36 -19.13 12.14
N VAL A 146 10.67 -19.35 12.25
CA VAL A 146 11.54 -19.62 11.09
C VAL A 146 11.12 -20.92 10.38
N ALA A 147 10.87 -21.99 11.13
CA ALA A 147 10.45 -23.27 10.57
C ALA A 147 9.10 -23.16 9.83
N ARG A 148 8.17 -22.37 10.36
CA ARG A 148 6.87 -22.12 9.75
C ARG A 148 7.00 -21.42 8.39
N PHE A 149 7.76 -20.33 8.33
CA PHE A 149 8.03 -19.63 7.07
C PHE A 149 8.76 -20.52 6.06
N ALA A 150 9.73 -21.32 6.50
CA ALA A 150 10.44 -22.26 5.62
C ALA A 150 9.47 -23.27 4.99
N GLY A 151 8.57 -23.87 5.78
CA GLY A 151 7.56 -24.80 5.30
C GLY A 151 6.57 -24.18 4.30
N TRP A 152 6.18 -22.92 4.52
CA TRP A 152 5.40 -22.16 3.54
C TRP A 152 6.19 -21.95 2.26
N ARG A 153 7.43 -21.44 2.35
CA ARG A 153 8.27 -21.15 1.18
C ARG A 153 8.53 -22.40 0.35
N GLU A 154 8.76 -23.57 0.95
CA GLU A 154 8.85 -24.84 0.20
C GLU A 154 7.62 -25.08 -0.68
N THR A 155 6.43 -24.81 -0.14
CA THR A 155 5.17 -24.94 -0.88
C THR A 155 5.06 -23.88 -1.99
N GLY A 156 5.45 -22.63 -1.69
CA GLY A 156 5.54 -21.54 -2.66
C GLY A 156 6.46 -21.88 -3.83
N VAL A 157 7.70 -22.32 -3.55
CA VAL A 157 8.71 -22.69 -4.55
C VAL A 157 8.20 -23.78 -5.48
N ARG A 158 7.61 -24.85 -4.95
CA ARG A 158 7.02 -25.92 -5.79
C ARG A 158 5.94 -25.38 -6.72
N THR A 159 5.07 -24.52 -6.19
CA THR A 159 3.93 -23.95 -6.93
C THR A 159 4.42 -23.01 -8.02
N ALA A 160 5.32 -22.09 -7.68
CA ALA A 160 5.87 -21.09 -8.60
C ALA A 160 6.63 -21.77 -9.76
N ARG A 161 7.45 -22.80 -9.48
CA ARG A 161 8.18 -23.56 -10.51
C ARG A 161 7.23 -24.14 -11.56
N ARG A 162 6.16 -24.80 -11.12
CA ARG A 162 5.13 -25.35 -12.02
C ARG A 162 4.46 -24.26 -12.86
N LEU A 163 4.19 -23.10 -12.28
CA LEU A 163 3.53 -22.00 -13.00
C LEU A 163 4.39 -21.38 -14.11
N ILE A 164 5.73 -21.44 -13.98
CA ILE A 164 6.64 -20.75 -14.91
C ILE A 164 7.46 -21.68 -15.81
N GLU A 165 7.36 -23.00 -15.64
CA GLU A 165 8.23 -23.98 -16.32
C GLU A 165 8.26 -23.85 -17.85
N ASN A 166 7.14 -23.43 -18.45
CA ASN A 166 6.98 -23.28 -19.90
C ASN A 166 6.81 -21.80 -20.32
N VAL A 167 7.26 -20.86 -19.49
CA VAL A 167 7.16 -19.43 -19.75
C VAL A 167 8.54 -18.89 -20.14
N GLU A 168 8.77 -18.73 -21.45
CA GLU A 168 10.10 -18.42 -22.03
C GLU A 168 10.79 -17.21 -21.38
N HIS A 169 10.07 -16.10 -21.20
CA HIS A 169 10.64 -14.88 -20.64
C HIS A 169 10.99 -15.00 -19.15
N LEU A 170 10.51 -16.04 -18.46
CA LEU A 170 10.83 -16.36 -17.05
C LEU A 170 11.85 -17.50 -16.90
N SER A 171 12.39 -18.02 -18.00
CA SER A 171 13.45 -19.03 -17.96
C SER A 171 14.61 -18.57 -17.07
N GLY A 172 15.08 -19.43 -16.16
CA GLY A 172 16.15 -19.10 -15.19
C GLY A 172 15.65 -18.59 -13.84
N LEU A 173 14.45 -18.00 -13.74
CA LEU A 173 13.93 -17.42 -12.50
C LEU A 173 13.81 -18.43 -11.35
N ALA A 174 13.55 -19.70 -11.66
CA ALA A 174 13.42 -20.78 -10.69
C ALA A 174 14.70 -21.07 -9.87
N GLU A 175 15.85 -20.58 -10.34
CA GLU A 175 17.15 -20.67 -9.65
C GLU A 175 17.28 -19.63 -8.52
N GLU A 176 16.48 -18.57 -8.54
CA GLU A 176 16.46 -17.52 -7.52
C GLU A 176 15.53 -17.86 -6.33
N PHE A 177 14.70 -18.89 -6.48
CA PHE A 177 13.78 -19.33 -5.44
C PHE A 177 14.51 -19.98 -4.26
N THR A 178 14.22 -19.51 -3.05
CA THR A 178 14.74 -20.03 -1.79
C THR A 178 13.61 -20.43 -0.84
N ALA A 179 13.88 -21.43 0.00
CA ALA A 179 12.99 -21.83 1.09
C ALA A 179 13.64 -21.68 2.48
N GLY A 180 14.97 -21.81 2.55
CA GLY A 180 15.71 -21.78 3.81
C GLY A 180 16.37 -20.44 4.16
N ALA A 181 16.32 -19.45 3.27
CA ALA A 181 16.80 -18.12 3.60
C ALA A 181 15.80 -17.42 4.52
N ASP A 182 16.28 -16.91 5.64
CA ASP A 182 15.48 -16.10 6.56
C ASP A 182 16.40 -15.17 7.35
N SER A 183 16.36 -13.87 7.03
CA SER A 183 17.17 -12.85 7.71
C SER A 183 16.36 -11.99 8.68
N ARG A 184 15.14 -12.41 9.05
CA ARG A 184 14.18 -11.61 9.81
C ARG A 184 14.73 -11.05 11.10
N PHE A 185 15.17 -11.97 11.96
CA PHE A 185 15.62 -11.63 13.30
C PHE A 185 17.01 -11.00 13.29
N SER A 186 17.90 -11.41 12.37
CA SER A 186 19.17 -10.70 12.18
C SER A 186 18.97 -9.25 11.74
N ALA A 187 18.03 -8.99 10.83
CA ALA A 187 17.75 -7.64 10.36
C ALA A 187 17.03 -6.79 11.42
N LEU A 188 16.12 -7.37 12.22
CA LEU A 188 15.54 -6.70 13.38
C LEU A 188 16.62 -6.32 14.42
N LYS A 189 17.57 -7.23 14.71
CA LYS A 189 18.69 -6.93 15.61
C LYS A 189 19.52 -5.75 15.11
N THR A 190 19.81 -5.71 13.80
CA THR A 190 20.52 -4.56 13.19
C THR A 190 19.73 -3.27 13.35
N LEU A 191 18.45 -3.25 12.99
CA LEU A 191 17.59 -2.06 13.12
C LEU A 191 17.58 -1.54 14.57
N VAL A 192 17.37 -2.43 15.53
CA VAL A 192 17.34 -2.12 16.96
C VAL A 192 18.68 -1.59 17.45
N GLY A 193 19.78 -2.19 17.01
CA GLY A 193 21.14 -1.73 17.32
C GLY A 193 21.45 -0.34 16.75
N ASP A 194 21.20 -0.13 15.47
CA ASP A 194 21.44 1.12 14.75
C ASP A 194 20.65 2.29 15.33
N ARG A 195 19.45 2.01 15.85
CA ARG A 195 18.56 2.99 16.48
C ARG A 195 18.75 3.10 17.99
N SER A 196 19.62 2.27 18.57
CA SER A 196 19.90 2.20 20.01
C SER A 196 18.60 2.06 20.81
N LEU A 197 17.79 1.08 20.45
CA LEU A 197 16.49 0.79 21.08
C LEU A 197 16.65 -0.28 22.15
N ASP A 198 15.90 -0.14 23.25
CA ASP A 198 15.81 -1.16 24.30
C ASP A 198 14.69 -2.17 23.98
N ALA A 199 13.66 -1.68 23.29
CA ALA A 199 12.52 -2.45 22.82
C ALA A 199 11.97 -1.89 21.51
N LEU A 200 11.29 -2.74 20.74
CA LEU A 200 10.63 -2.37 19.50
C LEU A 200 9.20 -2.94 19.50
N LEU A 201 8.21 -2.05 19.43
CA LEU A 201 6.79 -2.39 19.42
C LEU A 201 6.30 -2.50 17.97
N LEU A 202 5.80 -3.68 17.61
CA LEU A 202 5.24 -4.03 16.31
C LEU A 202 3.73 -4.23 16.46
N ALA A 203 2.98 -3.16 16.23
CA ALA A 203 1.54 -3.08 16.30
C ALA A 203 0.86 -3.18 14.91
N ALA A 204 1.54 -2.83 13.82
CA ALA A 204 0.96 -2.94 12.49
C ALA A 204 0.92 -4.41 12.01
N PRO A 205 -0.19 -4.89 11.42
CA PRO A 205 -0.37 -6.28 11.03
C PRO A 205 0.73 -6.84 10.14
N PRO A 206 1.24 -6.13 9.11
CA PRO A 206 2.34 -6.65 8.31
C PRO A 206 3.59 -6.93 9.15
N ASN A 207 3.93 -6.03 10.09
CA ASN A 207 5.11 -6.19 10.93
C ASN A 207 4.90 -7.22 12.05
N PHE A 208 3.71 -7.25 12.66
CA PHE A 208 3.32 -8.26 13.64
C PHE A 208 3.39 -9.66 13.01
N THR A 209 2.70 -9.86 11.88
CA THR A 209 2.60 -11.17 11.23
C THR A 209 3.94 -11.60 10.65
N GLU A 210 4.76 -10.65 10.15
CA GLU A 210 6.13 -10.93 9.76
C GLU A 210 6.96 -11.42 10.93
N ALA A 211 7.00 -10.68 12.04
CA ALA A 211 7.80 -11.03 13.20
C ALA A 211 7.37 -12.33 13.88
N THR A 212 6.06 -12.60 13.93
CA THR A 212 5.49 -13.70 14.72
C THR A 212 5.18 -14.94 13.89
N GLY A 213 4.91 -14.83 12.58
CA GLY A 213 4.41 -15.95 11.77
C GLY A 213 2.96 -16.34 12.05
N PHE A 214 2.21 -15.54 12.82
CA PHE A 214 0.82 -15.81 13.20
C PHE A 214 -0.09 -14.63 12.87
N ALA A 215 -1.37 -14.92 12.61
CA ALA A 215 -2.40 -13.90 12.48
C ALA A 215 -2.47 -13.06 13.77
N GLN A 216 -2.64 -11.75 13.62
CA GLN A 216 -2.71 -10.82 14.75
C GLN A 216 -4.09 -10.87 15.41
N PRO A 217 -4.20 -11.25 16.71
CA PRO A 217 -5.43 -11.07 17.45
C PRO A 217 -5.79 -9.58 17.60
N ASP A 218 -7.08 -9.25 17.64
CA ASP A 218 -7.54 -7.87 17.79
C ASP A 218 -6.92 -7.19 19.02
N GLY A 219 -6.29 -6.04 18.80
CA GLY A 219 -5.62 -5.25 19.85
C GLY A 219 -4.30 -5.83 20.37
N ALA A 220 -3.83 -6.97 19.86
CA ALA A 220 -2.53 -7.53 20.22
C ALA A 220 -1.39 -6.78 19.52
N VAL A 221 -0.23 -6.73 20.17
CA VAL A 221 1.01 -6.15 19.62
C VAL A 221 2.18 -7.09 19.91
N ALA A 222 3.20 -7.07 19.08
CA ALA A 222 4.44 -7.81 19.32
C ALA A 222 5.52 -6.85 19.86
N LEU A 223 6.38 -7.37 20.72
CA LEU A 223 7.44 -6.62 21.40
C LEU A 223 8.75 -7.39 21.23
N TRP A 224 9.69 -6.82 20.50
CA TRP A 224 11.04 -7.32 20.40
C TRP A 224 11.93 -6.69 21.48
N LEU A 225 12.64 -7.53 22.25
CA LEU A 225 13.53 -7.10 23.33
C LEU A 225 15.00 -7.19 22.93
N ALA A 226 15.65 -6.02 22.76
CA ALA A 226 17.02 -5.91 22.26
C ALA A 226 18.05 -6.69 23.09
N GLY A 227 17.95 -6.61 24.43
CA GLY A 227 18.94 -7.17 25.34
C GLY A 227 18.89 -8.69 25.50
N SER A 228 17.81 -9.34 25.03
CA SER A 228 17.62 -10.79 25.21
C SER A 228 17.26 -11.52 23.92
N ASP A 229 17.12 -10.79 22.80
CA ASP A 229 16.67 -11.33 21.51
C ASP A 229 15.35 -12.12 21.62
N LYS A 230 14.45 -11.68 22.51
CA LYS A 230 13.14 -12.31 22.72
C LYS A 230 12.05 -11.57 21.97
N LEU A 231 11.09 -12.34 21.45
CA LEU A 231 9.86 -11.84 20.88
C LEU A 231 8.69 -12.18 21.80
N ILE A 232 7.92 -11.17 22.18
CA ILE A 232 6.79 -11.30 23.10
C ILE A 232 5.54 -10.78 22.41
N VAL A 233 4.43 -11.50 22.49
CA VAL A 233 3.11 -11.01 22.11
C VAL A 233 2.39 -10.49 23.35
N LEU A 234 1.98 -9.23 23.32
CA LEU A 234 1.11 -8.61 24.31
C LEU A 234 -0.31 -8.64 23.76
N ALA A 235 -1.18 -9.46 24.34
CA ALA A 235 -2.55 -9.61 23.88
C ALA A 235 -3.56 -9.16 24.97
N PRO A 236 -4.66 -8.50 24.60
CA PRO A 236 -5.73 -8.16 25.54
C PRO A 236 -6.23 -9.39 26.31
N GLU A 237 -6.64 -9.21 27.57
CA GLU A 237 -7.20 -10.31 28.35
C GLU A 237 -8.43 -10.92 27.66
N GLY A 238 -8.46 -12.25 27.54
CA GLY A 238 -9.51 -12.97 26.83
C GLY A 238 -9.30 -13.11 25.32
N ALA A 239 -8.22 -12.56 24.76
CA ALA A 239 -7.84 -12.84 23.38
C ALA A 239 -7.66 -14.36 23.15
N SER A 240 -8.22 -14.85 22.05
CA SER A 240 -8.11 -16.26 21.64
C SER A 240 -7.07 -16.41 20.52
N GLY A 241 -6.48 -17.61 20.39
CA GLY A 241 -5.52 -17.90 19.31
C GLY A 241 -4.14 -17.23 19.48
N VAL A 242 -3.79 -16.79 20.69
CA VAL A 242 -2.46 -16.21 20.97
C VAL A 242 -1.42 -17.32 21.02
N SER A 243 -0.34 -17.17 20.27
CA SER A 243 0.77 -18.14 20.23
C SER A 243 1.83 -17.82 21.28
N GLY A 244 2.55 -18.84 21.74
CA GLY A 244 3.63 -18.70 22.73
C GLY A 244 3.25 -19.09 24.16
N ALA A 245 4.24 -19.07 25.05
CA ALA A 245 4.06 -19.40 26.46
C ALA A 245 3.75 -18.15 27.29
N ALA A 246 2.69 -18.17 28.10
CA ALA A 246 2.35 -17.04 28.96
C ALA A 246 3.45 -16.79 30.02
N ILE A 247 3.95 -15.56 30.08
CA ILE A 247 5.04 -15.15 31.00
C ILE A 247 4.62 -14.10 32.02
N GLY A 248 3.48 -13.44 31.85
CA GLY A 248 3.01 -12.43 32.80
C GLY A 248 1.71 -11.74 32.40
N ARG A 249 1.11 -11.02 33.35
CA ARG A 249 -0.06 -10.15 33.15
C ARG A 249 0.30 -8.74 33.58
N PHE A 250 -0.18 -7.76 32.83
CA PHE A 250 0.14 -6.35 33.02
C PHE A 250 -1.15 -5.51 32.89
N PRO A 251 -1.24 -4.37 33.60
CA PRO A 251 -2.43 -3.53 33.57
C PRO A 251 -2.62 -2.79 32.23
N SER A 252 -1.58 -2.71 31.40
CA SER A 252 -1.59 -1.98 30.13
C SER A 252 -0.46 -2.43 29.21
N ILE A 253 -0.52 -2.05 27.92
CA ILE A 253 0.60 -2.25 26.98
C ILE A 253 1.80 -1.45 27.47
N GLY A 254 1.59 -0.19 27.87
CA GLY A 254 2.63 0.68 28.41
C GLY A 254 3.37 0.03 29.58
N ALA A 255 2.63 -0.45 30.58
CA ALA A 255 3.19 -1.09 31.76
C ALA A 255 3.96 -2.39 31.43
N ALA A 256 3.45 -3.19 30.48
CA ALA A 256 4.15 -4.39 30.00
C ALA A 256 5.48 -4.02 29.33
N VAL A 257 5.47 -3.07 28.38
CA VAL A 257 6.67 -2.61 27.69
C VAL A 257 7.71 -2.12 28.69
N ARG A 258 7.31 -1.32 29.69
CA ARG A 258 8.22 -0.81 30.71
C ARG A 258 8.83 -1.88 31.60
N ALA A 259 8.02 -2.86 32.01
CA ALA A 259 8.46 -3.91 32.91
C ALA A 259 9.38 -4.91 32.22
N LEU A 260 9.19 -5.13 30.91
CA LEU A 260 9.93 -6.11 30.12
C LEU A 260 11.15 -5.53 29.41
N ALA A 261 11.14 -4.24 29.04
CA ALA A 261 12.27 -3.59 28.38
C ALA A 261 13.45 -3.37 29.34
N GLY A 262 14.68 -3.53 28.83
CA GLY A 262 15.91 -3.30 29.60
C GLY A 262 16.29 -1.83 29.80
N GLY A 263 15.52 -0.89 29.22
CA GLY A 263 15.80 0.54 29.24
C GLY A 263 14.59 1.37 28.84
N VAL A 264 14.81 2.62 28.45
CA VAL A 264 13.71 3.59 28.23
C VAL A 264 13.30 3.80 26.78
N ARG A 265 14.17 3.49 25.82
CA ARG A 265 14.00 3.84 24.41
C ARG A 265 13.19 2.77 23.70
N THR A 266 11.98 3.12 23.26
CA THR A 266 11.06 2.19 22.60
C THR A 266 10.81 2.64 21.16
N GLY A 267 11.18 1.79 20.21
CA GLY A 267 10.79 1.96 18.81
C GLY A 267 9.28 1.75 18.65
N VAL A 268 8.60 2.67 17.98
CA VAL A 268 7.16 2.58 17.68
C VAL A 268 6.86 2.93 16.21
N GLU A 269 5.86 2.28 15.66
CA GLU A 269 5.32 2.59 14.34
C GLU A 269 4.42 3.83 14.42
N ASP A 270 5.02 5.01 14.31
CA ASP A 270 4.34 6.28 14.51
C ASP A 270 3.27 6.60 13.45
N GLU A 271 3.31 5.95 12.29
CA GLU A 271 2.25 6.01 11.28
C GLU A 271 1.10 5.00 11.52
N TRP A 272 1.22 4.15 12.56
CA TRP A 272 0.21 3.17 12.92
C TRP A 272 -0.43 3.44 14.28
N ILE A 273 0.40 3.62 15.31
CA ILE A 273 -0.10 3.72 16.68
C ILE A 273 -0.91 5.00 16.87
N SER A 274 -1.93 4.90 17.72
CA SER A 274 -2.72 6.07 18.11
C SER A 274 -1.95 6.96 19.09
N VAL A 275 -2.32 8.23 19.17
CA VAL A 275 -1.78 9.17 20.14
C VAL A 275 -2.14 8.76 21.57
N GLY A 276 -3.27 8.07 21.77
CA GLY A 276 -3.64 7.47 23.05
C GLY A 276 -2.61 6.46 23.55
N LEU A 277 -2.21 5.52 22.69
CA LEU A 277 -1.19 4.52 23.03
C LEU A 277 0.19 5.16 23.22
N ALA A 278 0.55 6.13 22.38
CA ALA A 278 1.81 6.87 22.55
C ALA A 278 1.89 7.55 23.93
N ARG A 279 0.81 8.24 24.34
CA ARG A 279 0.72 8.89 25.66
C ARG A 279 0.68 7.90 26.81
N GLU A 280 0.07 6.73 26.63
CA GLU A 280 0.16 5.63 27.60
C GLU A 280 1.62 5.22 27.83
N LEU A 281 2.37 4.95 26.76
CA LEU A 281 3.79 4.59 26.84
C LEU A 281 4.65 5.68 27.49
N GLU A 282 4.44 6.95 27.13
CA GLU A 282 5.15 8.10 27.70
C GLU A 282 4.87 8.29 29.20
N ARG A 283 3.61 8.10 29.65
CA ARG A 283 3.24 8.17 31.08
C ARG A 283 3.91 7.08 31.92
N GLU A 284 4.10 5.91 31.32
CA GLU A 284 4.84 4.80 31.93
C GLU A 284 6.37 5.03 31.85
N GLY A 285 6.83 6.09 31.17
CA GLY A 285 8.23 6.53 31.15
C GLY A 285 9.03 6.05 29.94
N ALA A 286 8.36 5.69 28.83
CA ALA A 286 9.03 5.42 27.56
C ALA A 286 9.46 6.68 26.82
N GLU A 287 10.67 6.64 26.25
CA GLU A 287 11.12 7.57 25.22
C GLU A 287 10.79 6.93 23.87
N LEU A 288 9.82 7.51 23.15
CA LEU A 288 9.35 6.97 21.88
C LEU A 288 10.27 7.36 20.73
N VAL A 289 10.70 6.36 19.97
CA VAL A 289 11.50 6.53 18.75
C VAL A 289 10.65 6.09 17.55
N PRO A 290 10.26 7.02 16.66
CA PRO A 290 9.63 6.70 15.39
C PRO A 290 10.48 5.74 14.55
N VAL A 291 9.88 4.65 14.07
CA VAL A 291 10.58 3.63 13.24
C VAL A 291 9.75 3.08 12.08
N SER A 292 8.62 3.71 11.71
CA SER A 292 7.76 3.23 10.62
C SER A 292 8.53 3.07 9.29
N ALA A 293 9.35 4.05 8.90
CA ALA A 293 10.12 4.00 7.67
C ALA A 293 11.20 2.89 7.68
N GLU A 294 11.88 2.72 8.81
CA GLU A 294 12.90 1.70 9.00
C GLU A 294 12.31 0.29 8.98
N LEU A 295 11.11 0.10 9.53
CA LEU A 295 10.37 -1.16 9.44
C LEU A 295 9.87 -1.44 8.03
N GLY A 296 9.46 -0.40 7.29
CA GLY A 296 9.21 -0.52 5.85
C GLY A 296 10.43 -1.07 5.11
N HIS A 297 11.60 -0.46 5.32
CA HIS A 297 12.84 -0.91 4.71
C HIS A 297 13.27 -2.33 5.16
N TRP A 298 13.06 -2.67 6.43
CA TRP A 298 13.33 -4.01 6.97
C TRP A 298 12.56 -5.12 6.21
N ARG A 299 11.33 -4.84 5.77
CA ARG A 299 10.57 -5.76 4.91
C ARG A 299 11.11 -5.74 3.48
N ASP A 300 11.29 -4.55 2.89
CA ASP A 300 11.71 -4.38 1.48
C ASP A 300 12.98 -5.17 1.13
N ILE A 301 14.00 -5.14 2.00
CA ILE A 301 15.28 -5.83 1.73
C ILE A 301 15.16 -7.36 1.81
N ARG A 302 14.06 -7.86 2.37
CA ARG A 302 13.81 -9.28 2.63
C ARG A 302 12.73 -9.88 1.76
N ASP A 303 11.96 -9.07 1.05
CA ASP A 303 10.87 -9.54 0.20
C ASP A 303 11.32 -10.57 -0.84
N HIS A 304 12.59 -10.56 -1.25
CA HIS A 304 13.17 -11.60 -2.11
C HIS A 304 13.14 -13.02 -1.51
N GLU A 305 13.09 -13.16 -0.17
CA GLU A 305 12.92 -14.45 0.50
C GLU A 305 11.55 -15.11 0.17
N ASP A 306 10.55 -14.29 -0.17
CA ASP A 306 9.18 -14.69 -0.48
C ASP A 306 8.88 -14.61 -1.99
N LEU A 307 9.91 -14.51 -2.85
CA LEU A 307 9.82 -14.34 -4.30
C LEU A 307 8.88 -15.35 -4.98
N ALA A 308 8.88 -16.61 -4.55
CA ALA A 308 8.02 -17.63 -5.15
C ALA A 308 6.52 -17.26 -5.00
N PHE A 309 6.13 -16.66 -3.88
CA PHE A 309 4.75 -16.17 -3.68
C PHE A 309 4.45 -14.93 -4.51
N GLN A 310 5.42 -14.03 -4.65
CA GLN A 310 5.29 -12.84 -5.51
C GLN A 310 5.07 -13.23 -6.98
N VAL A 311 5.79 -14.25 -7.47
CA VAL A 311 5.55 -14.81 -8.81
C VAL A 311 4.12 -15.33 -8.92
N VAL A 312 3.64 -16.11 -7.95
CA VAL A 312 2.26 -16.61 -7.96
C VAL A 312 1.24 -15.46 -7.98
N ALA A 313 1.45 -14.42 -7.16
CA ALA A 313 0.61 -13.23 -7.12
C ALA A 313 0.60 -12.50 -8.48
N ALA A 314 1.77 -12.27 -9.07
CA ALA A 314 1.92 -11.62 -10.38
C ALA A 314 1.19 -12.38 -11.49
N ARG A 315 1.34 -13.72 -11.53
CA ARG A 315 0.67 -14.57 -12.52
C ARG A 315 -0.85 -14.59 -12.35
N ALA A 316 -1.32 -14.61 -11.10
CA ALA A 316 -2.74 -14.56 -10.79
C ALA A 316 -3.36 -13.19 -11.19
N SER A 317 -2.70 -12.09 -10.84
CA SER A 317 -3.14 -10.73 -11.22
C SER A 317 -3.21 -10.55 -12.73
N VAL A 318 -2.14 -10.87 -13.47
CA VAL A 318 -2.15 -10.69 -14.94
C VAL A 318 -3.22 -11.53 -15.59
N PHE A 319 -3.41 -12.78 -15.15
CA PHE A 319 -4.48 -13.62 -15.62
C PHE A 319 -5.85 -12.98 -15.36
N ALA A 320 -6.14 -12.62 -14.11
CA ALA A 320 -7.48 -12.15 -13.74
C ALA A 320 -7.85 -10.82 -14.39
N ILE A 321 -6.91 -9.87 -14.45
CA ILE A 321 -7.14 -8.54 -15.02
C ILE A 321 -7.35 -8.62 -16.53
N GLU A 322 -6.48 -9.31 -17.25
CA GLU A 322 -6.59 -9.38 -18.71
C GLU A 322 -7.81 -10.18 -19.16
N GLU A 323 -8.19 -11.24 -18.45
CA GLU A 323 -9.41 -12.00 -18.75
C GLU A 323 -10.69 -11.17 -18.50
N ALA A 324 -10.70 -10.33 -17.45
CA ALA A 324 -11.82 -9.44 -17.17
C ALA A 324 -11.95 -8.34 -18.23
N LEU A 325 -10.83 -7.76 -18.67
CA LEU A 325 -10.83 -6.76 -19.75
C LEU A 325 -11.17 -7.36 -21.11
N ALA A 326 -10.70 -8.57 -21.42
CA ALA A 326 -11.07 -9.29 -22.64
C ALA A 326 -12.58 -9.57 -22.69
N TRP A 327 -13.17 -10.02 -21.57
CA TRP A 327 -14.62 -10.20 -21.45
C TRP A 327 -15.39 -8.88 -21.68
N ALA A 328 -14.87 -7.76 -21.17
CA ALA A 328 -15.47 -6.44 -21.37
C ALA A 328 -15.36 -6.00 -22.84
N GLU A 329 -14.21 -6.19 -23.47
CA GLU A 329 -13.99 -5.88 -24.90
C GLU A 329 -14.95 -6.67 -25.80
N GLU A 330 -15.02 -7.99 -25.63
CA GLU A 330 -15.97 -8.85 -26.36
C GLU A 330 -17.42 -8.43 -26.14
N GLY A 331 -17.77 -7.99 -24.92
CA GLY A 331 -19.09 -7.48 -24.61
C GLY A 331 -19.45 -6.20 -25.35
N LEU A 332 -18.55 -5.22 -25.33
CA LEU A 332 -18.71 -3.95 -26.03
C LEU A 332 -18.78 -4.17 -27.55
N ASP A 333 -17.94 -5.03 -28.10
CA ASP A 333 -17.91 -5.33 -29.54
C ASP A 333 -19.16 -6.06 -30.01
N ALA A 334 -19.80 -6.83 -29.12
CA ALA A 334 -21.11 -7.43 -29.34
C ALA A 334 -22.30 -6.47 -29.10
N GLY A 335 -22.04 -5.20 -28.75
CA GLY A 335 -23.07 -4.20 -28.46
C GLY A 335 -23.81 -4.42 -27.13
N ARG A 336 -23.22 -5.16 -26.17
CA ARG A 336 -23.80 -5.34 -24.83
C ARG A 336 -23.50 -4.13 -23.95
N SER A 337 -24.46 -3.77 -23.11
CA SER A 337 -24.24 -2.89 -21.95
C SER A 337 -24.13 -3.70 -20.67
N PHE A 338 -23.25 -3.27 -19.77
CA PHE A 338 -23.01 -3.85 -18.45
C PHE A 338 -22.47 -2.75 -17.53
N THR A 339 -21.99 -3.09 -16.33
CA THR A 339 -21.52 -2.11 -15.35
C THR A 339 -20.07 -2.36 -14.95
N GLU A 340 -19.44 -1.40 -14.28
CA GLU A 340 -18.13 -1.60 -13.64
C GLU A 340 -18.15 -2.76 -12.63
N LEU A 341 -19.27 -2.96 -11.92
CA LEU A 341 -19.47 -4.09 -11.00
C LEU A 341 -19.46 -5.45 -11.72
N ASP A 342 -19.98 -5.53 -12.94
CA ASP A 342 -19.96 -6.78 -13.72
C ASP A 342 -18.53 -7.16 -14.13
N ILE A 343 -17.71 -6.18 -14.54
CA ILE A 343 -16.29 -6.41 -14.84
C ILE A 343 -15.55 -6.89 -13.59
N ASN A 344 -15.80 -6.25 -12.45
CA ASN A 344 -15.20 -6.64 -11.17
C ASN A 344 -15.62 -8.07 -10.77
N ALA A 345 -16.88 -8.46 -10.97
CA ALA A 345 -17.33 -9.82 -10.70
C ALA A 345 -16.58 -10.87 -11.55
N VAL A 346 -16.27 -10.55 -12.81
CA VAL A 346 -15.44 -11.41 -13.67
C VAL A 346 -14.01 -11.47 -13.16
N TYR A 347 -13.40 -10.34 -12.79
CA TYR A 347 -12.07 -10.29 -12.18
C TYR A 347 -11.96 -11.22 -10.96
N LEU A 348 -12.89 -11.09 -10.00
CA LEU A 348 -12.93 -11.92 -8.79
C LEU A 348 -13.10 -13.42 -9.12
N LYS A 349 -13.96 -13.74 -10.09
CA LYS A 349 -14.14 -15.11 -10.56
C LYS A 349 -12.84 -15.67 -11.15
N LYS A 350 -12.10 -14.86 -11.91
CA LYS A 350 -10.85 -15.29 -12.56
C LYS A 350 -9.70 -15.51 -11.59
N ILE A 351 -9.65 -14.80 -10.44
CA ILE A 351 -8.75 -15.14 -9.33
C ILE A 351 -9.03 -16.56 -8.82
N ALA A 352 -10.31 -16.87 -8.54
CA ALA A 352 -10.72 -18.18 -8.05
C ALA A 352 -10.48 -19.30 -9.07
N GLU A 353 -10.73 -19.02 -10.35
CA GLU A 353 -10.43 -19.93 -11.47
C GLU A 353 -8.94 -20.22 -11.55
N PHE A 354 -8.08 -19.20 -11.54
CA PHE A 354 -6.62 -19.37 -11.57
C PHE A 354 -6.12 -20.26 -10.44
N ARG A 355 -6.58 -20.00 -9.21
CA ARG A 355 -6.21 -20.81 -8.03
C ARG A 355 -6.62 -22.28 -8.20
N THR A 356 -7.83 -22.51 -8.70
CA THR A 356 -8.41 -23.86 -8.84
C THR A 356 -7.73 -24.66 -9.94
N VAL A 357 -7.59 -24.07 -11.14
CA VAL A 357 -6.99 -24.73 -12.31
C VAL A 357 -5.52 -25.07 -12.06
N ASN A 358 -4.80 -24.22 -11.34
CA ASN A 358 -3.39 -24.43 -11.03
C ASN A 358 -3.16 -25.16 -9.69
N GLU A 359 -4.21 -25.72 -9.06
CA GLU A 359 -4.12 -26.51 -7.82
C GLU A 359 -3.25 -25.84 -6.74
N ILE A 360 -3.50 -24.55 -6.47
CA ILE A 360 -2.68 -23.76 -5.55
C ILE A 360 -3.15 -23.99 -4.11
N PRO A 361 -2.29 -24.52 -3.20
CA PRO A 361 -2.72 -25.03 -1.90
C PRO A 361 -2.87 -23.97 -0.81
N PHE A 362 -2.78 -22.69 -1.14
CA PHE A 362 -2.86 -21.56 -0.21
C PHE A 362 -3.85 -20.50 -0.71
N GLY A 363 -4.12 -19.48 0.10
CA GLY A 363 -5.07 -18.41 -0.22
C GLY A 363 -4.52 -17.48 -1.29
N ILE A 364 -5.37 -17.13 -2.27
CA ILE A 364 -5.18 -16.00 -3.18
C ILE A 364 -6.42 -15.13 -3.02
N GLU A 365 -6.24 -13.93 -2.49
CA GLU A 365 -7.34 -13.02 -2.16
C GLU A 365 -7.14 -11.68 -2.88
N PRO A 366 -8.21 -10.95 -3.22
CA PRO A 366 -8.09 -9.58 -3.68
C PRO A 366 -7.35 -8.73 -2.63
N TYR A 367 -6.40 -7.93 -3.07
CA TYR A 367 -5.67 -7.01 -2.21
C TYR A 367 -6.32 -5.61 -2.24
N PHE A 368 -6.45 -5.04 -3.43
CA PHE A 368 -7.21 -3.83 -3.71
C PHE A 368 -7.72 -3.89 -5.16
N THR A 369 -8.73 -3.07 -5.47
CA THR A 369 -9.28 -2.93 -6.83
C THR A 369 -9.73 -1.50 -7.09
N ASN A 370 -9.03 -0.81 -7.98
CA ASN A 370 -9.50 0.37 -8.67
C ASN A 370 -9.99 -0.05 -10.06
N LEU A 371 -11.28 0.13 -10.31
CA LEU A 371 -11.89 -0.15 -11.60
C LEU A 371 -12.83 0.98 -11.95
N HIS A 372 -12.46 1.76 -12.96
CA HIS A 372 -13.25 2.90 -13.38
C HIS A 372 -13.18 3.10 -14.89
N SER A 373 -14.29 3.54 -15.45
CA SER A 373 -14.37 4.09 -16.79
C SER A 373 -14.01 5.58 -16.78
N SER A 374 -13.30 6.02 -17.82
CA SER A 374 -12.86 7.42 -17.94
C SER A 374 -14.02 8.40 -18.11
N ASN A 375 -15.18 7.94 -18.58
CA ASN A 375 -16.40 8.76 -18.66
C ASN A 375 -17.02 9.04 -17.29
N ARG A 376 -16.73 8.20 -16.29
CA ARG A 376 -17.18 8.41 -14.90
C ARG A 376 -16.23 9.36 -14.17
N MET A 377 -14.94 9.04 -14.19
CA MET A 377 -13.89 9.83 -13.54
C MET A 377 -12.50 9.43 -14.04
N LEU A 378 -11.53 10.33 -13.88
CA LEU A 378 -10.11 10.02 -14.11
C LEU A 378 -9.35 9.70 -12.82
N PHE A 379 -9.97 9.83 -11.64
CA PHE A 379 -9.36 9.48 -10.36
C PHE A 379 -9.45 7.97 -10.11
N PRO A 380 -8.54 7.38 -9.32
CA PRO A 380 -8.74 6.01 -8.87
C PRO A 380 -10.07 5.94 -8.11
N GLY A 381 -10.85 4.90 -8.39
CA GLY A 381 -12.20 4.71 -7.88
C GLY A 381 -12.51 3.22 -7.79
N PRO A 382 -13.27 2.76 -6.78
CA PRO A 382 -13.78 1.39 -6.78
C PRO A 382 -14.80 1.25 -7.93
N PRO A 383 -15.05 0.01 -8.38
CA PRO A 383 -16.16 -0.26 -9.28
C PRO A 383 -17.49 0.11 -8.63
N VAL A 384 -18.37 0.79 -9.38
CA VAL A 384 -19.73 1.13 -8.94
C VAL A 384 -20.77 0.71 -9.99
N ASP A 385 -22.05 0.90 -9.69
CA ASP A 385 -23.13 0.68 -10.66
C ASP A 385 -23.15 1.81 -11.73
N TYR A 386 -22.07 1.91 -12.50
CA TYR A 386 -21.91 2.86 -13.60
C TYR A 386 -21.96 2.12 -14.93
N PRO A 387 -22.77 2.58 -15.89
CA PRO A 387 -22.96 1.90 -17.17
C PRO A 387 -21.70 1.94 -18.04
N ILE A 388 -21.40 0.78 -18.62
CA ILE A 388 -20.37 0.53 -19.64
C ILE A 388 -21.08 0.17 -20.94
N ASN A 389 -20.78 0.92 -22.00
CA ASN A 389 -21.48 0.89 -23.28
C ASN A 389 -20.57 1.43 -24.42
N ASP A 390 -21.15 1.64 -25.60
CA ASP A 390 -20.49 2.17 -26.79
C ASP A 390 -19.92 3.59 -26.64
N GLU A 391 -20.42 4.37 -25.68
CA GLU A 391 -19.88 5.69 -25.35
C GLU A 391 -18.60 5.61 -24.52
N THR A 392 -18.29 4.45 -23.90
CA THR A 392 -17.12 4.27 -23.03
C THR A 392 -15.82 4.40 -23.81
N THR A 393 -14.96 5.34 -23.43
CA THR A 393 -13.72 5.65 -24.17
C THR A 393 -12.50 4.93 -23.62
N CYS A 394 -12.47 4.62 -22.32
CA CYS A 394 -11.43 3.83 -21.68
C CYS A 394 -11.96 3.19 -20.39
N ILE A 395 -11.49 1.98 -20.09
CA ILE A 395 -11.68 1.33 -18.79
C ILE A 395 -10.28 1.07 -18.23
N GLN A 396 -10.02 1.49 -17.00
CA GLN A 396 -8.81 1.12 -16.27
C GLN A 396 -9.15 0.10 -15.19
N LEU A 397 -8.38 -0.98 -15.14
CA LEU A 397 -8.40 -1.95 -14.05
C LEU A 397 -6.99 -2.01 -13.45
N ASP A 398 -6.88 -1.45 -12.26
CA ASP A 398 -5.68 -1.31 -11.44
C ASP A 398 -5.94 -2.07 -10.15
N ALA A 399 -5.34 -3.24 -10.00
CA ALA A 399 -5.68 -4.16 -8.93
C ALA A 399 -4.55 -5.14 -8.59
N GLY A 400 -4.55 -5.54 -7.32
CA GLY A 400 -3.61 -6.50 -6.76
C GLY A 400 -4.30 -7.72 -6.17
N VAL A 401 -3.51 -8.79 -5.99
CA VAL A 401 -3.88 -9.92 -5.11
C VAL A 401 -2.86 -10.06 -3.99
N ARG A 402 -3.28 -10.73 -2.91
CA ARG A 402 -2.41 -11.12 -1.80
C ARG A 402 -2.40 -12.62 -1.63
N ILE A 403 -1.24 -13.16 -1.25
CA ILE A 403 -1.05 -14.57 -0.91
C ILE A 403 -1.12 -14.71 0.61
N VAL A 404 -1.98 -15.61 1.08
CA VAL A 404 -2.29 -15.76 2.52
C VAL A 404 -2.09 -17.20 2.99
N PHE A 405 -1.40 -17.35 4.13
CA PHE A 405 -1.27 -18.58 4.90
C PHE A 405 -1.76 -18.36 6.32
N ASP A 406 -2.79 -19.09 6.75
CA ASP A 406 -3.29 -19.04 8.13
C ASP A 406 -3.50 -17.60 8.67
N GLY A 407 -3.97 -16.68 7.82
CA GLY A 407 -4.18 -15.27 8.15
C GLY A 407 -2.94 -14.38 8.07
N VAL A 408 -1.80 -14.89 7.61
CA VAL A 408 -0.55 -14.14 7.38
C VAL A 408 -0.37 -13.84 5.89
N ASN A 409 -0.16 -12.57 5.56
CA ASN A 409 0.18 -12.14 4.20
C ASN A 409 1.67 -12.41 3.93
N VAL A 410 1.98 -13.12 2.84
CA VAL A 410 3.36 -13.46 2.47
C VAL A 410 3.82 -12.79 1.17
N ALA A 411 2.89 -12.32 0.33
CA ALA A 411 3.21 -11.54 -0.85
C ALA A 411 1.97 -10.78 -1.34
N THR A 412 2.21 -9.67 -2.05
CA THR A 412 1.21 -8.94 -2.83
C THR A 412 1.69 -8.71 -4.25
N SER A 413 0.73 -8.42 -5.13
CA SER A 413 0.95 -7.89 -6.48
C SER A 413 0.28 -6.53 -6.60
N ASP A 414 0.79 -5.75 -7.55
CA ASP A 414 0.21 -4.51 -8.04
C ASP A 414 0.29 -4.52 -9.56
N MET A 415 -0.80 -4.19 -10.24
CA MET A 415 -0.85 -4.22 -11.69
C MET A 415 -2.04 -3.43 -12.25
N ALA A 416 -1.72 -2.50 -13.14
CA ALA A 416 -2.68 -1.81 -14.00
C ALA A 416 -2.67 -2.31 -15.46
N ARG A 417 -3.88 -2.46 -16.00
CA ARG A 417 -4.18 -2.60 -17.43
C ARG A 417 -5.33 -1.66 -17.80
N SER A 418 -5.38 -1.28 -19.08
CA SER A 418 -6.49 -0.49 -19.62
C SER A 418 -7.06 -1.10 -20.88
N LEU A 419 -8.36 -0.90 -21.09
CA LEU A 419 -9.07 -1.14 -22.33
C LEU A 419 -9.40 0.20 -23.01
N PRO A 420 -8.46 0.77 -23.80
CA PRO A 420 -8.72 1.98 -24.57
C PRO A 420 -9.63 1.69 -25.77
N ARG A 421 -10.60 2.58 -26.03
CA ARG A 421 -11.58 2.43 -27.12
C ARG A 421 -11.40 3.45 -28.25
N THR A 422 -10.64 4.52 -28.04
CA THR A 422 -10.28 5.50 -29.09
C THR A 422 -8.95 5.14 -29.76
N ALA A 423 -8.76 5.54 -31.02
CA ALA A 423 -7.52 5.28 -31.75
C ALA A 423 -6.29 5.91 -31.06
N ALA A 424 -6.44 7.15 -30.57
CA ALA A 424 -5.40 7.86 -29.83
C ALA A 424 -5.01 7.15 -28.53
N ALA A 425 -5.99 6.73 -27.73
CA ALA A 425 -5.72 6.02 -26.47
C ALA A 425 -5.10 4.64 -26.72
N LYS A 426 -5.49 3.92 -27.79
CA LYS A 426 -4.87 2.64 -28.19
C LYS A 426 -3.40 2.81 -28.57
N GLU A 427 -3.08 3.86 -29.33
CA GLU A 427 -1.71 4.18 -29.70
C GLU A 427 -0.87 4.54 -28.47
N ALA A 428 -1.39 5.42 -27.60
CA ALA A 428 -0.71 5.82 -26.37
C ALA A 428 -0.50 4.64 -25.42
N TYR A 429 -1.51 3.78 -25.21
CA TYR A 429 -1.40 2.60 -24.36
C TYR A 429 -0.31 1.63 -24.81
N THR A 430 -0.20 1.40 -26.13
CA THR A 430 0.86 0.55 -26.69
C THR A 430 2.24 1.16 -26.40
N PHE A 431 2.38 2.47 -26.66
CA PHE A 431 3.63 3.18 -26.38
C PHE A 431 4.00 3.18 -24.90
N PHE A 432 3.05 3.38 -23.98
CA PHE A 432 3.33 3.39 -22.55
C PHE A 432 3.78 2.02 -22.02
N PHE A 433 3.34 0.92 -22.63
CA PHE A 433 3.93 -0.39 -22.33
C PHE A 433 5.40 -0.50 -22.75
N ASP A 434 5.77 0.06 -23.89
CA ASP A 434 7.18 0.12 -24.31
C ASP A 434 7.98 1.00 -23.33
N VAL A 435 7.41 2.10 -22.85
CA VAL A 435 8.02 2.93 -21.81
C VAL A 435 8.21 2.12 -20.52
N VAL A 436 7.21 1.38 -20.06
CA VAL A 436 7.33 0.55 -18.85
C VAL A 436 8.43 -0.51 -19.01
N ARG A 437 8.41 -1.26 -20.11
CA ARG A 437 9.28 -2.43 -20.28
C ARG A 437 10.70 -2.07 -20.67
N GLU A 438 10.88 -1.11 -21.56
CA GLU A 438 12.20 -0.71 -22.06
C GLU A 438 12.70 0.55 -21.37
N GLY A 439 11.81 1.54 -21.19
CA GLY A 439 12.13 2.84 -20.60
C GLY A 439 12.27 2.82 -19.09
N ILE A 440 11.64 1.90 -18.35
CA ILE A 440 11.79 1.76 -16.89
C ILE A 440 12.51 0.46 -16.58
N ILE A 441 11.89 -0.70 -16.85
CA ILE A 441 12.43 -2.01 -16.47
C ILE A 441 13.77 -2.31 -17.15
N GLY A 442 13.95 -1.91 -18.41
CA GLY A 442 15.21 -2.06 -19.14
C GLY A 442 16.41 -1.35 -18.49
N GLN A 443 16.17 -0.38 -17.59
CA GLN A 443 17.22 0.30 -16.83
C GLN A 443 17.58 -0.42 -15.52
N LEU A 444 16.68 -1.26 -15.00
CA LEU A 444 16.79 -1.86 -13.67
C LEU A 444 17.85 -2.95 -13.66
N LYS A 445 18.83 -2.79 -12.77
CA LYS A 445 19.93 -3.75 -12.53
C LYS A 445 20.58 -3.44 -11.18
N PRO A 446 21.37 -4.36 -10.60
CA PRO A 446 22.06 -4.11 -9.36
C PRO A 446 22.97 -2.86 -9.45
N GLY A 447 22.92 -2.02 -8.42
CA GLY A 447 23.70 -0.79 -8.31
C GLY A 447 23.01 0.47 -8.83
N VAL A 448 21.82 0.37 -9.43
CA VAL A 448 21.06 1.54 -9.90
C VAL A 448 20.36 2.24 -8.72
N VAL A 449 20.36 3.57 -8.73
CA VAL A 449 19.66 4.40 -7.73
C VAL A 449 18.23 4.67 -8.19
N CYS A 450 17.25 4.59 -7.29
CA CYS A 450 15.84 4.79 -7.63
C CYS A 450 15.54 6.12 -8.35
N GLU A 451 16.11 7.24 -7.89
CA GLU A 451 15.91 8.54 -8.54
C GLU A 451 16.50 8.61 -9.97
N ASP A 452 17.57 7.88 -10.24
CA ASP A 452 18.20 7.85 -11.57
C ASP A 452 17.33 7.13 -12.60
N VAL A 453 16.57 6.10 -12.18
CA VAL A 453 15.60 5.40 -13.04
C VAL A 453 14.56 6.39 -13.53
N HIS A 454 13.99 7.18 -12.62
CA HIS A 454 12.99 8.20 -12.94
C HIS A 454 13.52 9.21 -13.97
N GLU A 455 14.73 9.73 -13.76
CA GLU A 455 15.35 10.64 -14.73
C GLU A 455 15.59 9.98 -16.09
N GLY A 456 15.96 8.69 -16.10
CA GLY A 456 16.06 7.90 -17.31
C GLY A 456 14.73 7.76 -18.04
N THR A 457 13.65 7.51 -17.32
CA THR A 457 12.29 7.39 -17.88
C THR A 457 11.84 8.70 -18.51
N LEU A 458 12.08 9.84 -17.86
CA LEU A 458 11.76 11.15 -18.47
C LEU A 458 12.56 11.41 -19.75
N ARG A 459 13.85 11.03 -19.78
CA ARG A 459 14.67 11.11 -21.00
C ARG A 459 14.14 10.19 -22.10
N TYR A 460 13.62 9.02 -21.74
CA TYR A 460 13.01 8.07 -22.67
C TYR A 460 11.68 8.59 -23.24
N LEU A 461 10.87 9.27 -22.42
CA LEU A 461 9.59 9.87 -22.83
C LEU A 461 9.76 11.12 -23.70
N ALA A 462 10.79 11.93 -23.45
CA ALA A 462 10.97 13.25 -24.06
C ALA A 462 10.82 13.29 -25.61
N PRO A 463 11.39 12.35 -26.40
CA PRO A 463 11.26 12.35 -27.85
C PRO A 463 9.82 12.08 -28.36
N HIS A 464 8.94 11.59 -27.49
CA HIS A 464 7.58 11.17 -27.85
C HIS A 464 6.50 12.15 -27.40
N LEU A 465 6.85 13.19 -26.63
CA LEU A 465 5.88 14.17 -26.11
C LEU A 465 5.14 14.90 -27.22
N ASP A 466 5.83 15.29 -28.30
CA ASP A 466 5.20 15.90 -29.47
C ASP A 466 4.15 14.98 -30.10
N ARG A 467 4.41 13.67 -30.12
CA ARG A 467 3.43 12.70 -30.62
C ARG A 467 2.24 12.60 -29.68
N MET A 468 2.46 12.59 -28.36
CA MET A 468 1.36 12.59 -27.38
C MET A 468 0.47 13.82 -27.52
N VAL A 469 1.06 14.99 -27.81
CA VAL A 469 0.31 16.22 -28.14
C VAL A 469 -0.50 16.04 -29.43
N GLN A 470 0.14 15.55 -30.51
CA GLN A 470 -0.52 15.36 -31.81
C GLN A 470 -1.73 14.42 -31.76
N ILE A 471 -1.68 13.38 -30.93
CA ILE A 471 -2.80 12.44 -30.76
C ILE A 471 -3.79 12.88 -29.67
N GLY A 472 -3.58 14.04 -29.06
CA GLY A 472 -4.49 14.61 -28.06
C GLY A 472 -4.39 13.98 -26.67
N MET A 473 -3.28 13.30 -26.37
CA MET A 473 -3.01 12.70 -25.06
C MET A 473 -2.11 13.58 -24.18
N LEU A 474 -1.75 14.78 -24.61
CA LEU A 474 -1.04 15.78 -23.83
C LEU A 474 -1.39 17.19 -24.31
N GLY A 475 -1.50 18.15 -23.39
CA GLY A 475 -1.74 19.55 -23.72
C GLY A 475 -0.44 20.28 -24.09
N THR A 476 -0.52 21.24 -25.03
CA THR A 476 0.64 22.07 -25.41
C THR A 476 1.08 23.05 -24.30
N ASP A 477 0.18 23.32 -23.36
CA ASP A 477 0.35 24.23 -22.23
C ASP A 477 0.82 23.53 -20.95
N VAL A 478 0.89 22.20 -20.95
CA VAL A 478 1.33 21.40 -19.81
C VAL A 478 2.86 21.42 -19.73
N ASP A 479 3.41 21.93 -18.62
CA ASP A 479 4.81 21.71 -18.28
C ASP A 479 5.01 20.27 -17.78
N PHE A 480 5.10 19.36 -18.75
CA PHE A 480 5.19 17.91 -18.50
C PHE A 480 6.32 17.56 -17.54
N ASN A 481 7.49 18.16 -17.71
CA ASN A 481 8.65 17.86 -16.86
C ASN A 481 8.39 18.25 -15.42
N THR A 482 7.84 19.44 -15.17
CA THR A 482 7.55 19.89 -13.80
C THR A 482 6.43 19.08 -13.16
N GLU A 483 5.36 18.80 -13.89
CA GLU A 483 4.21 18.08 -13.34
C GLU A 483 4.49 16.60 -13.13
N TYR A 484 5.11 15.93 -14.10
CA TYR A 484 5.37 14.49 -14.02
C TYR A 484 6.45 14.14 -12.99
N ARG A 485 7.42 15.03 -12.69
CA ARG A 485 8.41 14.84 -11.61
C ARG A 485 7.82 14.71 -10.21
N LYS A 486 6.55 15.08 -10.03
CA LYS A 486 5.84 14.90 -8.76
C LYS A 486 5.29 13.47 -8.62
N ARG A 487 5.30 12.65 -9.68
CA ARG A 487 4.93 11.22 -9.68
C ARG A 487 6.17 10.34 -9.47
N ASN A 488 5.94 9.11 -9.03
CA ASN A 488 6.90 8.02 -9.20
C ASN A 488 6.66 7.34 -10.56
N VAL A 489 7.62 6.52 -11.01
CA VAL A 489 7.47 5.64 -12.20
C VAL A 489 7.51 4.17 -11.79
N GLY A 490 7.06 3.88 -10.57
CA GLY A 490 7.20 2.59 -9.91
C GLY A 490 7.75 2.70 -8.49
N HIS A 491 7.78 1.56 -7.82
CA HIS A 491 8.17 1.43 -6.41
C HIS A 491 8.59 -0.01 -6.13
N LEU A 492 9.29 -0.22 -5.01
CA LEU A 492 9.47 -1.58 -4.49
C LEU A 492 8.12 -2.18 -4.05
N MET A 493 8.08 -3.50 -4.00
CA MET A 493 6.90 -4.28 -3.64
C MET A 493 7.32 -5.43 -2.72
N GLY A 494 6.35 -6.02 -2.05
CA GLY A 494 6.59 -7.07 -1.09
C GLY A 494 5.33 -7.71 -0.55
N LYS A 495 5.18 -7.67 0.77
CA LYS A 495 3.91 -7.97 1.48
C LYS A 495 2.88 -6.85 1.39
N GLN A 496 3.29 -5.71 0.86
CA GLN A 496 2.49 -4.55 0.51
C GLN A 496 3.27 -3.71 -0.52
N GLU A 497 2.70 -2.58 -0.93
CA GLU A 497 3.41 -1.55 -1.67
C GLU A 497 4.47 -0.88 -0.78
N SER A 498 5.68 -0.68 -1.31
CA SER A 498 6.71 0.07 -0.59
C SER A 498 6.53 1.56 -0.79
N PHE A 499 6.34 2.25 0.33
CA PHE A 499 6.38 3.71 0.40
C PHE A 499 7.72 4.24 0.94
N ALA A 500 8.64 3.33 1.28
CA ALA A 500 9.98 3.69 1.72
C ALA A 500 10.92 3.90 0.52
N ASN A 501 10.68 3.19 -0.59
CA ASN A 501 11.58 3.13 -1.74
C ASN A 501 10.81 3.25 -3.07
N GLU A 502 10.56 4.48 -3.51
CA GLU A 502 9.91 4.79 -4.80
C GLU A 502 10.93 5.11 -5.90
N LEU A 503 10.60 4.80 -7.15
CA LEU A 503 11.34 5.24 -8.35
C LEU A 503 10.97 6.70 -8.66
N ARG A 504 11.47 7.62 -7.84
CA ARG A 504 11.07 9.04 -7.83
C ARG A 504 12.23 9.96 -7.40
N PRO A 505 12.26 11.25 -7.80
CA PRO A 505 13.28 12.18 -7.31
C PRO A 505 13.33 12.25 -5.78
N GLY A 506 14.54 12.21 -5.20
CA GLY A 506 14.78 12.25 -3.76
C GLY A 506 14.94 10.88 -3.10
N TYR A 507 14.60 9.78 -3.79
CA TYR A 507 14.80 8.42 -3.27
C TYR A 507 16.15 7.86 -3.73
N LYS A 508 17.07 7.76 -2.76
CA LYS A 508 18.49 7.39 -2.99
C LYS A 508 18.80 5.93 -2.73
N HIS A 509 17.79 5.10 -2.57
CA HIS A 509 17.98 3.68 -2.38
C HIS A 509 18.66 3.06 -3.62
N VAL A 510 19.64 2.20 -3.36
CA VAL A 510 20.40 1.50 -4.40
C VAL A 510 19.82 0.11 -4.55
N LEU A 511 19.30 -0.20 -5.73
CA LEU A 511 18.71 -1.48 -6.07
C LEU A 511 19.77 -2.58 -6.07
N GLY A 512 19.43 -3.74 -5.54
CA GLY A 512 20.29 -4.90 -5.44
C GLY A 512 19.73 -6.10 -6.20
N VAL A 513 20.52 -7.18 -6.25
CA VAL A 513 19.94 -8.52 -6.54
C VAL A 513 18.92 -8.83 -5.45
N GLY A 514 17.74 -9.30 -5.86
CA GLY A 514 16.62 -9.54 -4.97
C GLY A 514 15.59 -8.42 -4.95
N SER A 515 15.90 -7.22 -5.45
CA SER A 515 14.90 -6.15 -5.51
C SER A 515 13.71 -6.57 -6.38
N TYR A 516 12.51 -6.39 -5.84
CA TYR A 516 11.23 -6.67 -6.46
C TYR A 516 10.35 -5.42 -6.38
N GLY A 517 9.60 -5.15 -7.44
CA GLY A 517 8.80 -3.92 -7.52
C GLY A 517 7.79 -3.94 -8.65
N ALA A 518 7.08 -2.83 -8.76
CA ALA A 518 6.25 -2.49 -9.91
C ALA A 518 6.87 -1.31 -10.66
N ALA A 519 6.68 -1.28 -11.98
CA ALA A 519 7.05 -0.18 -12.84
C ALA A 519 5.79 0.31 -13.55
N GLU A 520 5.46 1.58 -13.40
CA GLU A 520 4.17 2.11 -13.84
C GLU A 520 4.29 3.42 -14.64
N ILE A 521 3.34 3.59 -15.56
CA ILE A 521 3.01 4.87 -16.21
C ILE A 521 1.50 5.07 -16.07
N PRO A 522 1.05 5.83 -15.05
CA PRO A 522 -0.31 6.32 -15.00
C PRO A 522 -0.44 7.55 -15.92
N TRP A 523 -1.37 7.49 -16.87
CA TRP A 523 -1.60 8.55 -17.83
C TRP A 523 -3.08 8.92 -17.92
N ARG A 524 -3.44 10.08 -17.37
CA ARG A 524 -4.83 10.53 -17.25
C ARG A 524 -4.97 11.89 -17.88
N TYR A 525 -5.67 11.92 -19.01
CA TYR A 525 -5.82 13.12 -19.82
C TYR A 525 -7.11 13.06 -20.64
N GLU A 526 -7.87 14.15 -20.67
CA GLU A 526 -9.18 14.24 -21.34
C GLU A 526 -10.16 13.17 -20.86
N ASN A 527 -10.51 12.24 -21.75
CA ASN A 527 -11.44 11.14 -21.54
C ASN A 527 -10.69 9.80 -21.58
N ALA A 528 -9.41 9.77 -21.23
CA ALA A 528 -8.62 8.55 -21.14
C ALA A 528 -7.95 8.46 -19.77
N ALA A 529 -8.25 7.37 -19.05
CA ALA A 529 -7.52 6.92 -17.87
C ALA A 529 -6.76 5.66 -18.25
N ILE A 530 -5.48 5.81 -18.54
CA ILE A 530 -4.61 4.72 -18.98
C ILE A 530 -3.67 4.36 -17.82
N GLY A 531 -3.70 3.09 -17.43
CA GLY A 531 -2.72 2.49 -16.54
C GLY A 531 -1.95 1.41 -17.28
N THR A 532 -0.63 1.53 -17.30
CA THR A 532 0.28 0.46 -17.74
C THR A 532 1.28 0.19 -16.64
N GLU A 533 1.35 -1.04 -16.19
CA GLU A 533 2.23 -1.41 -15.09
C GLU A 533 2.67 -2.87 -15.20
N ASP A 534 3.93 -3.14 -14.92
CA ASP A 534 4.43 -4.52 -14.85
C ASP A 534 5.30 -4.72 -13.60
N LEU A 535 5.14 -5.90 -12.99
CA LEU A 535 5.94 -6.37 -11.88
C LEU A 535 7.28 -6.89 -12.39
N TRP A 536 8.35 -6.54 -11.66
CA TRP A 536 9.72 -6.88 -12.04
C TRP A 536 10.52 -7.43 -10.86
N TYR A 537 11.53 -8.24 -11.16
CA TYR A 537 12.47 -8.79 -10.18
C TYR A 537 13.91 -8.72 -10.72
N ILE A 538 14.84 -8.20 -9.94
CA ILE A 538 16.28 -8.17 -10.30
C ILE A 538 16.93 -9.46 -9.82
N GLY A 539 17.16 -10.39 -10.75
CA GLY A 539 17.93 -11.61 -10.50
C GLY A 539 19.44 -11.42 -10.68
N ARG A 540 20.20 -12.50 -10.52
CA ARG A 540 21.66 -12.48 -10.66
C ARG A 540 22.13 -12.32 -12.09
N ASP A 541 21.35 -12.83 -13.05
CA ASP A 541 21.68 -12.82 -14.47
C ASP A 541 21.01 -11.67 -15.23
N ARG A 542 19.75 -11.34 -14.87
CA ARG A 542 18.95 -10.31 -15.51
C ARG A 542 17.79 -9.83 -14.64
N THR A 543 17.09 -8.82 -15.14
CA THR A 543 15.80 -8.40 -14.61
C THR A 543 14.67 -9.14 -15.32
N TYR A 544 13.76 -9.72 -14.54
CA TYR A 544 12.62 -10.51 -15.01
C TYR A 544 11.34 -9.67 -14.95
N ILE A 545 10.49 -9.76 -15.98
CA ILE A 545 9.14 -9.17 -15.97
C ILE A 545 8.15 -10.26 -15.59
N LEU A 546 7.60 -10.23 -14.37
CA LEU A 546 6.81 -11.33 -13.81
C LEU A 546 5.37 -11.39 -14.35
N SER A 547 4.84 -10.23 -14.73
CA SER A 547 3.45 -10.02 -15.17
C SER A 547 3.30 -9.91 -16.70
N LYS A 548 4.33 -10.25 -17.48
CA LYS A 548 4.20 -10.35 -18.94
C LYS A 548 3.50 -11.66 -19.29
N ARG A 549 2.46 -11.64 -20.12
CA ARG A 549 1.85 -12.87 -20.62
C ARG A 549 2.57 -13.46 -21.82
#